data_AF-A0A7X7DRT3-F1
#
_entry.id   AF-A0A7X7DRT3-F1
#
_cell.length_a   1.000
_cell.length_b   1.000
_cell.length_c   1.000
_cell.angle_alpha   90.00
_cell.angle_beta   90.00
_cell.angle_gamma   90.00
#
_symmetry.space_group_name_H-M   'P 1'
#
loop_
_entity.id
_entity.type
_entity.pdbx_description
1 polymer ?
#
loop_
_entity_poly.entity_id
_entity_poly.type
_entity_poly.pdbx_seq_one_letter_code
_entity_poly.pdbx_strand_id
1 'polypeptide(L)'
;ANQVVSGVRIYGVRSTVQLKAVLANTAYQLGSDAVEEKTKGVSVEDGAIKGLQPAAMKASGSIVHKIAYTLISGSAGGIPGRTIKVKISNMTFKEVKELKESLQDVQGVTAVYQRLFRSKRLELDVVSDMTAEEIASLLSDLGYDIEDLSSVTVEGVLNEKTGEKTP
;
A
#
# COMPACT_ATOMS: atom_id res chain seq x y z
N ALA A 1 -23.88 48.66 -24.38
CA ALA A 1 -22.96 48.61 -25.52
C ALA A 1 -23.04 47.22 -26.13
N ASN A 2 -23.68 47.08 -27.29
CA ASN A 2 -23.81 45.80 -27.99
C ASN A 2 -22.70 45.69 -29.02
N GLN A 3 -21.66 44.89 -28.71
CA GLN A 3 -20.59 44.62 -29.65
C GLN A 3 -20.80 43.23 -30.26
N VAL A 4 -21.05 43.20 -31.57
CA VAL A 4 -21.14 41.97 -32.35
C VAL A 4 -19.72 41.55 -32.74
N VAL A 5 -19.24 40.43 -32.22
CA VAL A 5 -17.95 39.85 -32.61
C VAL A 5 -18.18 38.85 -33.74
N SER A 6 -18.13 39.33 -34.99
CA SER A 6 -18.09 38.47 -36.17
C SER A 6 -16.63 38.19 -36.57
N GLY A 7 -16.26 36.91 -36.65
CA GLY A 7 -15.04 36.46 -37.34
C GLY A 7 -13.87 35.97 -36.50
N VAL A 8 -13.99 35.83 -35.18
CA VAL A 8 -12.88 35.33 -34.35
C VAL A 8 -12.69 33.82 -34.60
N ARG A 9 -11.53 33.45 -35.14
CA ARG A 9 -11.14 32.05 -35.32
C ARG A 9 -10.89 31.43 -33.95
N ILE A 10 -11.73 30.47 -33.57
CA ILE A 10 -11.60 29.77 -32.31
C ILE A 10 -10.75 28.53 -32.51
N TYR A 11 -9.73 28.38 -31.69
CA TYR A 11 -8.84 27.22 -31.69
C TYR A 11 -9.28 26.25 -30.61
N GLY A 12 -9.64 25.03 -31.01
CA GLY A 12 -9.85 23.92 -30.08
C GLY A 12 -8.50 23.31 -29.72
N VAL A 13 -8.11 23.41 -28.46
CA VAL A 13 -6.83 22.88 -27.96
C VAL A 13 -7.12 21.78 -26.94
N ARG A 14 -6.37 20.69 -27.06
CA ARG A 14 -6.39 19.58 -26.11
C ARG A 14 -5.08 19.62 -25.32
N SER A 15 -5.18 19.91 -24.03
CA SER A 15 -4.04 19.92 -23.12
C SER A 15 -4.04 18.64 -22.31
N THR A 16 -2.92 17.92 -22.31
CA THR A 16 -2.75 16.70 -21.52
C THR A 16 -1.63 16.93 -20.51
N VAL A 17 -1.93 16.74 -19.23
CA VAL A 17 -0.97 16.83 -18.14
C VAL A 17 -0.81 15.45 -17.53
N GLN A 18 0.42 14.97 -17.46
CA GLN A 18 0.77 13.74 -16.77
C GLN A 18 1.70 14.07 -15.61
N LEU A 19 1.30 13.69 -14.40
CA LEU A 19 2.11 13.81 -13.20
C LEU A 19 2.43 12.41 -12.67
N LYS A 20 3.67 12.22 -12.25
CA LYS A 20 4.13 10.98 -11.62
C LYS A 20 4.94 11.33 -10.38
N ALA A 21 4.54 10.78 -9.25
CA ALA A 21 5.26 10.90 -7.99
C ALA A 21 6.12 9.65 -7.80
N VAL A 22 7.42 9.84 -7.56
CA VAL A 22 8.37 8.75 -7.33
C VAL A 22 9.24 9.03 -6.12
N LEU A 23 9.59 8.00 -5.37
CA LEU A 23 10.62 8.07 -4.34
C LEU A 23 12.00 8.17 -5.00
N ALA A 24 12.75 9.22 -4.68
CA ALA A 24 14.04 9.49 -5.31
C ALA A 24 15.09 8.39 -5.05
N ASN A 25 15.02 7.71 -3.91
CA ASN A 25 15.97 6.69 -3.48
C ASN A 25 15.67 5.28 -4.02
N THR A 26 14.40 4.95 -4.28
CA THR A 26 13.97 3.60 -4.70
C THR A 26 13.35 3.57 -6.10
N ALA A 27 13.20 4.73 -6.75
CA ALA A 27 12.49 4.93 -8.02
C ALA A 27 11.02 4.44 -8.02
N TYR A 28 10.47 4.16 -6.84
CA TYR A 28 9.17 3.54 -6.69
C TYR A 28 8.04 4.57 -6.83
N GLN A 29 7.00 4.22 -7.60
CA GLN A 29 5.94 5.13 -8.00
C GLN A 29 4.85 5.23 -6.93
N LEU A 30 4.71 6.42 -6.34
CA LEU A 30 3.71 6.72 -5.32
C LEU A 30 2.31 6.95 -5.88
N GLY A 31 2.27 7.45 -7.10
CA GLY A 31 1.04 7.72 -7.81
C GLY A 31 1.34 8.29 -9.18
N SER A 32 0.40 8.09 -10.10
CA SER A 32 0.39 8.82 -11.36
C SER A 32 -1.02 9.29 -11.66
N ASP A 33 -1.10 10.41 -12.34
CA ASP A 33 -2.36 10.88 -12.91
C ASP A 33 -2.16 11.48 -14.28
N ALA A 34 -3.17 11.29 -15.12
CA ALA A 34 -3.21 11.85 -16.47
C ALA A 34 -4.55 12.55 -16.65
N VAL A 35 -4.51 13.86 -16.83
CA VAL A 35 -5.70 14.69 -17.01
C VAL A 35 -5.67 15.30 -18.40
N GLU A 36 -6.78 15.20 -19.10
CA GLU A 36 -7.00 15.83 -20.40
C GLU A 36 -8.06 16.93 -20.25
N GLU A 37 -7.76 18.11 -20.78
CA GLU A 37 -8.70 19.23 -20.87
C GLU A 37 -8.82 19.71 -22.30
N LYS A 38 -10.07 19.88 -22.75
CA LYS A 38 -10.40 20.42 -24.07
C LYS A 38 -10.97 21.81 -23.90
N THR A 39 -10.22 22.80 -24.35
CA THR A 39 -10.58 24.21 -24.20
C THR A 39 -10.57 24.92 -25.55
N LYS A 40 -11.27 26.04 -25.60
CA LYS A 40 -11.29 26.95 -26.74
C LYS A 40 -10.53 28.22 -26.39
N GLY A 41 -9.59 28.60 -27.27
CA GLY A 41 -8.83 29.85 -27.17
C GLY A 41 -9.06 30.74 -28.37
N VAL A 42 -8.78 32.03 -28.21
CA VAL A 42 -8.70 32.98 -29.34
C VAL A 42 -7.37 32.86 -30.10
N SER A 43 -6.40 32.12 -29.54
CA SER A 43 -5.20 31.61 -30.20
C SER A 43 -4.87 30.20 -29.67
N VAL A 44 -3.87 29.53 -30.25
CA VAL A 44 -3.40 28.23 -29.77
C VAL A 44 -2.78 28.35 -28.38
N GLU A 45 -2.01 29.40 -28.12
CA GLU A 45 -1.34 29.69 -26.85
C GLU A 45 -2.35 30.05 -25.76
N ASP A 46 -3.34 30.88 -26.09
CA ASP A 46 -4.44 31.23 -25.18
C ASP A 46 -5.25 29.98 -24.80
N GLY A 47 -5.55 29.11 -25.79
CA GLY A 47 -6.22 27.84 -25.56
C GLY A 47 -5.37 26.86 -24.74
N ALA A 48 -4.05 26.86 -24.93
CA ALA A 48 -3.12 26.02 -24.18
C ALA A 48 -3.01 26.47 -22.71
N ILE A 49 -2.88 27.76 -22.42
CA ILE A 49 -2.82 28.27 -21.03
C ILE A 49 -4.14 27.98 -20.30
N LYS A 50 -5.27 28.26 -20.95
CA LYS A 50 -6.62 28.00 -20.42
C LYS A 50 -6.93 26.52 -20.23
N GLY A 51 -6.28 25.62 -20.99
CA GLY A 51 -6.40 24.17 -20.82
C GLY A 51 -5.43 23.61 -19.79
N LEU A 52 -4.20 24.11 -19.78
CA LEU A 52 -3.11 23.63 -18.92
C LEU A 52 -3.35 23.95 -17.45
N GLN A 53 -3.76 25.18 -17.13
CA GLN A 53 -3.97 25.61 -15.74
C GLN A 53 -5.00 24.73 -14.99
N PRO A 54 -6.23 24.50 -15.51
CA PRO A 54 -7.17 23.61 -14.85
C PRO A 54 -6.73 22.14 -14.88
N ALA A 55 -6.10 21.67 -15.96
CA ALA A 55 -5.59 20.30 -16.04
C ALA A 55 -4.50 20.05 -14.96
N ALA A 56 -3.60 21.01 -14.76
CA ALA A 56 -2.55 20.96 -13.74
C ALA A 56 -3.15 21.00 -12.33
N MET A 57 -4.13 21.88 -12.05
CA MET A 57 -4.80 21.93 -10.76
C MET A 57 -5.53 20.63 -10.41
N LYS A 58 -6.22 20.01 -11.40
CA LYS A 58 -6.89 18.72 -11.22
C LYS A 58 -5.88 17.60 -10.97
N ALA A 59 -4.84 17.54 -11.80
CA ALA A 59 -3.78 16.54 -11.67
C ALA A 59 -3.03 16.70 -10.33
N SER A 60 -2.75 17.93 -9.89
CA SER A 60 -2.08 18.19 -8.62
C SER A 60 -2.94 17.82 -7.41
N GLY A 61 -4.23 18.14 -7.43
CA GLY A 61 -5.14 17.73 -6.37
C GLY A 61 -5.22 16.21 -6.26
N SER A 62 -5.50 15.54 -7.38
CA SER A 62 -5.58 14.08 -7.47
C SER A 62 -4.28 13.39 -7.05
N ILE A 63 -3.11 13.90 -7.48
CA ILE A 63 -1.84 13.25 -7.13
C ILE A 63 -1.49 13.43 -5.65
N VAL A 64 -1.84 14.56 -5.02
CA VAL A 64 -1.68 14.75 -3.57
C VAL A 64 -2.56 13.77 -2.80
N HIS A 65 -3.81 13.54 -3.24
CA HIS A 65 -4.68 12.54 -2.62
C HIS A 65 -4.18 11.12 -2.85
N LYS A 66 -3.67 10.81 -4.05
CA LYS A 66 -3.03 9.52 -4.33
C LYS A 66 -1.82 9.34 -3.42
N ILE A 67 -0.89 10.28 -3.36
CA ILE A 67 0.27 10.23 -2.44
C ILE A 67 -0.19 10.08 -0.98
N ALA A 68 -1.15 10.87 -0.51
CA ALA A 68 -1.65 10.79 0.86
C ALA A 68 -2.31 9.44 1.15
N TYR A 69 -3.21 8.96 0.27
CA TYR A 69 -3.81 7.63 0.37
C TYR A 69 -2.72 6.58 0.40
N THR A 70 -1.81 6.62 -0.54
CA THR A 70 -0.66 5.75 -0.66
C THR A 70 0.27 5.73 0.58
N LEU A 71 0.48 6.88 1.23
CA LEU A 71 1.28 7.02 2.46
C LEU A 71 0.50 6.61 3.72
N ILE A 72 -0.83 6.78 3.74
CA ILE A 72 -1.72 6.47 4.87
C ILE A 72 -2.21 5.01 4.81
N SER A 73 -2.48 4.52 3.61
CA SER A 73 -2.96 3.18 3.26
C SER A 73 -1.82 2.23 2.95
N GLY A 74 -0.56 2.69 3.00
CA GLY A 74 0.58 1.85 2.73
C GLY A 74 0.88 1.50 1.27
N SER A 75 0.02 1.90 0.33
CA SER A 75 0.04 1.36 -1.04
C SER A 75 1.08 2.02 -1.96
N ALA A 76 1.91 2.92 -1.43
CA ALA A 76 3.21 3.10 -2.02
C ALA A 76 4.23 3.62 -1.01
N GLY A 77 5.20 2.77 -0.72
CA GLY A 77 6.53 3.19 -0.29
C GLY A 77 6.58 3.71 1.14
N GLY A 78 5.46 3.62 1.85
CA GLY A 78 5.29 3.96 3.24
C GLY A 78 4.08 3.22 3.78
N ILE A 79 4.19 1.89 3.94
CA ILE A 79 3.77 1.37 5.24
C ILE A 79 5.00 1.63 6.10
N PRO A 80 4.92 2.38 7.21
CA PRO A 80 5.83 2.14 8.30
C PRO A 80 5.57 0.68 8.70
N GLY A 81 6.30 -0.21 8.03
CA GLY A 81 6.19 -1.62 8.26
C GLY A 81 6.82 -2.49 7.18
N ARG A 82 7.75 -3.33 7.63
CA ARG A 82 8.37 -4.38 6.84
C ARG A 82 7.32 -5.46 6.63
N THR A 83 7.20 -5.99 5.42
CA THR A 83 6.43 -7.22 5.23
C THR A 83 7.30 -8.39 5.66
N ILE A 84 6.92 -9.02 6.76
CA ILE A 84 7.58 -10.18 7.33
C ILE A 84 6.75 -11.40 6.94
N LYS A 85 7.39 -12.34 6.25
CA LYS A 85 6.77 -13.62 5.93
C LYS A 85 6.82 -14.51 7.17
N VAL A 86 5.66 -14.89 7.69
CA VAL A 86 5.55 -15.80 8.82
C VAL A 86 5.10 -17.15 8.30
N LYS A 87 5.90 -18.19 8.53
CA LYS A 87 5.57 -19.57 8.16
C LYS A 87 5.49 -20.41 9.41
N ILE A 88 4.30 -20.94 9.71
CA ILE A 88 4.10 -21.78 10.89
C ILE A 88 3.58 -23.16 10.46
N SER A 89 4.25 -24.20 10.93
CA SER A 89 3.87 -25.59 10.72
C SER A 89 3.10 -26.18 11.91
N ASN A 90 2.43 -27.31 11.67
CA ASN A 90 1.60 -28.04 12.63
C ASN A 90 0.37 -27.28 13.18
N MET A 91 -0.26 -26.44 12.36
CA MET A 91 -1.45 -25.71 12.77
C MET A 91 -2.75 -26.36 12.29
N THR A 92 -3.78 -26.31 13.14
CA THR A 92 -5.18 -26.54 12.81
C THR A 92 -5.84 -25.25 12.30
N PHE A 93 -6.98 -25.37 11.61
CA PHE A 93 -7.70 -24.20 11.09
C PHE A 93 -8.14 -23.24 12.22
N LYS A 94 -8.46 -23.77 13.40
CA LYS A 94 -8.83 -22.96 14.57
C LYS A 94 -7.66 -22.10 15.03
N GLU A 95 -6.49 -22.71 15.20
CA GLU A 95 -5.26 -22.01 15.63
C GLU A 95 -4.82 -20.98 14.60
N VAL A 96 -5.01 -21.24 13.30
CA VAL A 96 -4.73 -20.24 12.24
C VAL A 96 -5.58 -18.99 12.43
N LYS A 97 -6.87 -19.17 12.74
CA LYS A 97 -7.78 -18.04 12.95
C LYS A 97 -7.37 -17.24 14.20
N GLU A 98 -7.10 -17.92 15.31
CA GLU A 98 -6.67 -17.32 16.57
C GLU A 98 -5.34 -16.56 16.42
N LEU A 99 -4.37 -17.13 15.69
CA LEU A 99 -3.09 -16.46 15.42
C LEU A 99 -3.29 -15.18 14.60
N LYS A 100 -4.15 -15.20 13.58
CA LYS A 100 -4.41 -14.02 12.75
C LYS A 100 -5.06 -12.90 13.56
N GLU A 101 -6.04 -13.24 14.39
CA GLU A 101 -6.71 -12.26 15.26
C GLU A 101 -5.72 -11.69 16.28
N SER A 102 -4.92 -12.56 16.91
CA SER A 102 -3.88 -12.16 17.87
C SER A 102 -2.86 -11.20 17.24
N LEU A 103 -2.35 -11.52 16.04
CA LEU A 103 -1.40 -10.66 15.34
C LEU A 103 -2.03 -9.35 14.87
N GLN A 104 -3.32 -9.32 14.52
CA GLN A 104 -4.03 -8.08 14.15
C GLN A 104 -4.22 -7.13 15.33
N ASP A 105 -4.31 -7.66 16.55
CA ASP A 105 -4.48 -6.87 17.77
C ASP A 105 -3.15 -6.34 18.35
N VAL A 106 -2.00 -6.76 17.81
CA VAL A 106 -0.68 -6.29 18.24
C VAL A 106 -0.45 -4.85 17.80
N GLN A 107 -0.11 -3.99 18.75
CA GLN A 107 0.32 -2.62 18.47
C GLN A 107 1.60 -2.63 17.61
N GLY A 108 1.54 -2.01 16.44
CA GLY A 108 2.62 -2.01 15.44
C GLY A 108 2.38 -2.96 14.27
N VAL A 109 1.45 -3.91 14.39
CA VAL A 109 0.98 -4.69 13.24
C VAL A 109 -0.11 -3.90 12.51
N THR A 110 0.15 -3.59 11.24
CA THR A 110 -0.78 -2.84 10.38
C THR A 110 -1.78 -3.77 9.70
N ALA A 111 -1.33 -4.94 9.24
CA ALA A 111 -2.17 -5.91 8.56
C ALA A 111 -1.58 -7.32 8.59
N VAL A 112 -2.45 -8.33 8.52
CA VAL A 112 -2.08 -9.75 8.43
C VAL A 112 -2.83 -10.38 7.28
N TYR A 113 -2.09 -10.84 6.27
CA TYR A 113 -2.65 -11.49 5.09
C TYR A 113 -2.27 -12.96 5.07
N GLN A 114 -3.27 -13.83 4.96
CA GLN A 114 -3.01 -15.26 4.78
C GLN A 114 -2.77 -15.56 3.31
N ARG A 115 -1.56 -16.01 2.98
CA ARG A 115 -1.21 -16.47 1.64
C ARG A 115 -1.72 -17.87 1.37
N LEU A 116 -1.45 -18.77 2.31
CA LEU A 116 -1.69 -20.19 2.14
C LEU A 116 -1.98 -20.83 3.49
N PHE A 117 -2.93 -21.75 3.50
CA PHE A 117 -3.03 -22.75 4.56
C PHE A 117 -3.30 -24.11 3.92
N ARG A 118 -2.32 -25.01 3.97
CA ARG A 118 -2.43 -26.36 3.40
C ARG A 118 -1.53 -27.31 4.16
N SER A 119 -1.98 -28.55 4.35
CA SER A 119 -1.19 -29.61 5.00
C SER A 119 -0.63 -29.19 6.37
N LYS A 120 -1.47 -28.52 7.19
CA LYS A 120 -1.10 -27.95 8.50
C LYS A 120 0.04 -26.91 8.47
N ARG A 121 0.33 -26.33 7.30
CA ARG A 121 1.30 -25.24 7.15
C ARG A 121 0.58 -23.96 6.79
N LEU A 122 0.86 -22.92 7.56
CA LEU A 122 0.36 -21.57 7.39
C LEU A 122 1.47 -20.69 6.83
N GLU A 123 1.14 -19.90 5.82
CA GLU A 123 1.98 -18.79 5.37
C GLU A 123 1.18 -17.49 5.47
N LEU A 124 1.75 -16.53 6.20
CA LEU A 124 1.22 -15.19 6.37
C LEU A 124 2.22 -14.16 5.85
N ASP A 125 1.69 -13.09 5.26
CA ASP A 125 2.40 -11.81 5.14
C ASP A 125 1.92 -10.92 6.28
N VAL A 126 2.80 -10.64 7.24
CA VAL A 126 2.56 -9.70 8.34
C VAL A 126 3.19 -8.37 7.96
N VAL A 127 2.36 -7.34 7.88
CA VAL A 127 2.79 -5.98 7.59
C VAL A 127 2.87 -5.23 8.92
N SER A 128 4.08 -4.89 9.35
CA SER A 128 4.31 -4.30 10.68
C SER A 128 5.57 -3.45 10.73
N ASP A 129 5.55 -2.34 11.49
CA ASP A 129 6.72 -1.51 11.81
C ASP A 129 7.79 -2.24 12.62
N MET A 130 7.43 -3.39 13.18
CA MET A 130 8.29 -4.29 13.91
C MET A 130 9.33 -4.98 12.99
N THR A 131 10.42 -5.38 13.60
CA THR A 131 11.47 -6.22 13.00
C THR A 131 11.06 -7.68 12.99
N ALA A 132 11.72 -8.49 12.15
CA ALA A 132 11.52 -9.93 12.14
C ALA A 132 11.84 -10.58 13.50
N GLU A 133 12.82 -10.04 14.23
CA GLU A 133 13.18 -10.46 15.59
C GLU A 133 12.04 -10.20 16.60
N GLU A 134 11.42 -9.02 16.54
CA GLU A 134 10.31 -8.68 17.44
C GLU A 134 9.05 -9.50 17.13
N ILE A 135 8.74 -9.74 15.85
CA ILE A 135 7.66 -10.65 15.46
C ILE A 135 7.96 -12.10 15.89
N ALA A 136 9.21 -12.55 15.76
CA ALA A 136 9.63 -13.85 16.25
C ALA A 136 9.46 -13.96 17.77
N SER A 137 9.86 -12.94 18.53
CA SER A 137 9.67 -12.88 19.98
C SER A 137 8.20 -12.97 20.37
N LEU A 138 7.32 -12.21 19.70
CA LEU A 138 5.87 -12.28 19.93
C LEU A 138 5.30 -13.68 19.66
N LEU A 139 5.72 -14.31 18.57
CA LEU A 139 5.31 -15.68 18.24
C LEU A 139 5.82 -16.67 19.30
N SER A 140 7.05 -16.52 19.79
CA SER A 140 7.55 -17.33 20.92
C SER A 140 6.71 -17.15 22.18
N ASP A 141 6.34 -15.92 22.53
CA ASP A 141 5.49 -15.63 23.69
C ASP A 141 4.07 -16.24 23.55
N LEU A 142 3.58 -16.36 22.31
CA LEU A 142 2.32 -17.03 21.97
C LEU A 142 2.43 -18.57 21.93
N GLY A 143 3.62 -19.14 22.16
CA GLY A 143 3.87 -20.58 22.24
C GLY A 143 4.30 -21.24 20.93
N TYR A 144 4.82 -20.47 19.97
CA TYR A 144 5.40 -21.00 18.73
C TYR A 144 6.93 -21.11 18.86
N ASP A 145 7.49 -22.27 18.53
CA ASP A 145 8.94 -22.44 18.47
C ASP A 145 9.45 -21.93 17.12
N ILE A 146 10.35 -20.94 17.16
CA ILE A 146 10.94 -20.33 15.98
C ILE A 146 12.19 -21.11 15.59
N GLU A 147 12.14 -21.72 14.41
CA GLU A 147 13.19 -22.60 13.88
C GLU A 147 14.19 -21.84 12.98
N ASP A 148 13.71 -20.85 12.22
CA ASP A 148 14.56 -20.05 11.32
C ASP A 148 14.12 -18.58 11.30
N LEU A 149 15.11 -17.70 11.16
CA LEU A 149 14.92 -16.25 11.20
C LEU A 149 15.86 -15.56 10.22
N SER A 150 15.27 -14.72 9.36
CA SER A 150 15.99 -13.79 8.50
C SER A 150 15.40 -12.39 8.61
N SER A 151 16.01 -11.41 7.95
CA SER A 151 15.56 -10.01 7.98
C SER A 151 14.12 -9.78 7.49
N VAL A 152 13.50 -10.76 6.81
CA VAL A 152 12.16 -10.65 6.20
C VAL A 152 11.31 -11.92 6.37
N THR A 153 11.79 -12.93 7.09
CA THR A 153 11.08 -14.21 7.22
C THR A 153 11.30 -14.80 8.60
N VAL A 154 10.22 -15.27 9.20
CA VAL A 154 10.17 -15.97 10.48
C VAL A 154 9.52 -17.33 10.20
N GLU A 155 10.22 -18.41 10.52
CA GLU A 155 9.71 -19.77 10.36
C GLU A 155 9.66 -20.47 11.72
N GLY A 156 8.59 -21.22 11.96
CA GLY A 156 8.42 -21.93 13.22
C GLY A 156 7.37 -23.04 13.18
N VAL A 157 7.18 -23.66 14.33
CA VAL A 157 6.24 -24.75 14.57
C VAL A 157 5.37 -24.40 15.77
N LEU A 158 4.08 -24.71 15.70
CA LEU A 158 3.24 -24.67 16.88
C LEU A 158 3.62 -25.84 17.79
N ASN A 159 4.07 -25.54 19.00
CA ASN A 159 4.34 -26.58 19.99
C ASN A 159 3.03 -27.28 20.33
N GLU A 160 3.01 -28.60 20.18
CA GLU A 160 1.96 -29.40 20.83
C GLU A 160 2.13 -29.13 22.32
N LYS A 161 1.14 -28.47 22.95
CA LYS A 161 1.08 -28.47 24.41
C LYS A 161 1.13 -29.92 24.84
N THR A 162 2.30 -30.40 25.27
CA THR A 162 2.40 -31.55 26.14
C THR A 162 1.55 -31.17 27.33
N GLY A 163 0.31 -31.66 27.35
CA GLY A 163 -0.45 -31.72 28.57
C GLY A 163 0.40 -32.51 29.54
N GLU A 164 1.10 -31.80 30.43
CA GLU A 164 1.49 -32.34 31.71
C GLU A 164 0.20 -32.80 32.37
N LYS A 165 -0.14 -34.07 32.14
CA LYS A 165 -0.77 -34.89 33.16
C LYS A 165 0.28 -35.05 34.25
N THR A 166 0.27 -34.16 35.22
CA THR A 166 0.89 -34.43 36.52
C THR A 166 -0.15 -35.13 37.41
N PRO A 167 0.29 -36.11 38.22
CA PRO A 167 -0.51 -37.25 38.70
C PRO A 167 -1.52 -36.94 39.81
#